data_AF-A0A7W5YU76-F1
#
_entry.id   AF-A0A7W5YU76-F1
#
_cell.length_a   1.000
_cell.length_b   1.000
_cell.length_c   1.000
_cell.angle_alpha   90.00
_cell.angle_beta   90.00
_cell.angle_gamma   90.00
#
_symmetry.space_group_name_H-M   'P 1'
#
loop_
_entity.id
_entity.type
_entity.pdbx_description
1 polymer ?
#
loop_
_entity_poly.entity_id
_entity_poly.type
_entity_poly.pdbx_seq_one_letter_code
_entity_poly.pdbx_strand_id
1 'polypeptide(L)'
;MTRIRERMVEHQVSGRGIRDQNVTRAMRLVPREKFVAPGFEEFAYEDAPLSIGEGQTISQPFIVALMLEKADLDAGDKVLEVGTGSGYASALMSRIAGHVYSIERHERLALQAKERFEKLGYDNIDVRVGDGSKGWAEAAPFDAIIVSASAPEVPTALKEQLTLGGRLIIPVGRSEAQRLKRLTRTGASAFEKEDLGGVRFVPLIGEGAWTATHPMYTATAPSSPGTFASALTLFTTDIGLSYVKRWWPRAAHIIDGVPTVLVTDGVYDERALKGARLQKEDVMQAARSQEGIESVTEIKFAILEVSGNISIIKKQKSG
;
A
#
# COMPACT_ATOMS: atom_id res chain seq x y z
N MET A 1 20.97 -7.71 1.19
CA MET A 1 19.93 -6.77 1.64
C MET A 1 20.51 -5.42 2.07
N THR A 2 21.56 -5.35 2.90
CA THR A 2 22.13 -4.06 3.35
C THR A 2 22.52 -3.09 2.22
N ARG A 3 23.21 -3.56 1.17
CA ARG A 3 23.62 -2.69 0.05
C ARG A 3 22.43 -2.09 -0.73
N ILE A 4 21.35 -2.85 -0.92
CA ILE A 4 20.16 -2.34 -1.64
C ILE A 4 19.33 -1.41 -0.76
N ARG A 5 19.32 -1.62 0.56
CA ARG A 5 18.76 -0.67 1.54
C ARG A 5 19.47 0.67 1.48
N GLU A 6 20.80 0.67 1.57
CA GLU A 6 21.58 1.91 1.49
C GLU A 6 21.33 2.64 0.18
N ARG A 7 21.31 1.92 -0.94
CA ARG A 7 20.99 2.49 -2.25
C ARG A 7 19.59 3.12 -2.31
N MET A 8 18.58 2.49 -1.69
CA MET A 8 17.23 3.05 -1.57
C MET A 8 17.27 4.35 -0.77
N VAL A 9 17.95 4.38 0.38
CA VAL A 9 18.04 5.60 1.21
C VAL A 9 18.79 6.72 0.47
N GLU A 10 19.90 6.42 -0.19
CA GLU A 10 20.70 7.43 -0.90
C GLU A 10 19.94 8.04 -2.09
N HIS A 11 19.35 7.22 -2.96
CA HIS A 11 18.78 7.71 -4.22
C HIS A 11 17.27 8.00 -4.15
N GLN A 12 16.50 7.14 -3.49
CA GLN A 12 15.04 7.24 -3.49
C GLN A 12 14.52 8.08 -2.33
N VAL A 13 15.31 8.29 -1.27
CA VAL A 13 14.93 9.08 -0.10
C VAL A 13 15.70 10.40 -0.08
N SER A 14 17.00 10.37 0.22
CA SER A 14 17.83 11.58 0.32
C SER A 14 18.01 12.29 -1.02
N GLY A 15 18.24 11.55 -2.10
CA GLY A 15 18.33 12.09 -3.47
C GLY A 15 17.05 12.78 -3.95
N ARG A 16 15.92 12.55 -3.28
CA ARG A 16 14.62 13.18 -3.57
C ARG A 16 14.20 14.25 -2.55
N GLY A 17 15.12 14.65 -1.68
CA GLY A 17 14.96 15.84 -0.85
C GLY A 17 14.63 15.60 0.62
N ILE A 18 14.54 14.34 1.07
CA ILE A 18 14.45 14.03 2.51
C ILE A 18 15.81 14.31 3.16
N ARG A 19 15.85 15.25 4.09
CA ARG A 19 17.04 15.78 4.75
C ARG A 19 17.12 15.43 6.23
N ASP A 20 16.02 15.01 6.84
CA ASP A 20 16.00 14.61 8.25
C ASP A 20 16.93 13.40 8.49
N GLN A 21 17.95 13.62 9.34
CA GLN A 21 18.94 12.61 9.68
C GLN A 21 18.36 11.50 10.57
N ASN A 22 17.37 11.80 11.41
CA ASN A 22 16.69 10.79 12.22
C ASN A 22 15.89 9.85 11.32
N VAL A 23 15.16 10.39 10.33
CA VAL A 23 14.42 9.59 9.35
C VAL A 23 15.34 8.72 8.52
N THR A 24 16.37 9.32 7.90
CA THR A 24 17.29 8.55 7.04
C THR A 24 18.10 7.52 7.82
N ARG A 25 18.46 7.78 9.09
CA ARG A 25 19.07 6.79 9.99
C ARG A 25 18.11 5.65 10.30
N ALA A 26 16.86 5.94 10.65
CA ALA A 26 15.84 4.92 10.92
C ALA A 26 15.64 4.00 9.70
N MET A 27 15.56 4.56 8.49
CA MET A 27 15.40 3.77 7.26
C MET A 27 16.60 2.86 6.93
N ARG A 28 17.81 3.19 7.40
CA ARG A 28 18.99 2.30 7.30
C ARG A 28 18.96 1.19 8.33
N LEU A 29 18.43 1.46 9.53
CA LEU A 29 18.37 0.50 10.63
C LEU A 29 17.24 -0.53 10.44
N VAL A 30 16.05 -0.09 10.05
CA VAL A 30 14.86 -0.95 9.99
C VAL A 30 14.91 -1.85 8.74
N PRO A 31 14.89 -3.18 8.90
CA PRO A 31 14.99 -4.09 7.77
C PRO A 31 13.63 -4.28 7.09
N ARG A 32 13.30 -3.39 6.13
CA ARG A 32 12.03 -3.42 5.39
C ARG A 32 11.66 -4.80 4.81
N GLU A 33 12.65 -5.61 4.43
CA GLU A 33 12.47 -6.99 3.97
C GLU A 33 11.83 -7.92 5.01
N LYS A 34 11.84 -7.56 6.30
CA LYS A 34 11.15 -8.31 7.37
C LYS A 34 9.69 -7.91 7.54
N PHE A 35 9.25 -6.86 6.86
CA PHE A 35 7.89 -6.30 6.93
C PHE A 35 7.06 -6.56 5.67
N VAL A 36 7.64 -7.23 4.67
CA VAL A 36 6.91 -7.68 3.47
C VAL A 36 6.39 -9.10 3.66
N ALA A 37 5.44 -9.51 2.82
CA ALA A 37 5.01 -10.91 2.75
C ALA A 37 6.14 -11.80 2.20
N PRO A 38 6.18 -13.11 2.58
CA PRO A 38 7.17 -14.04 2.04
C PRO A 38 7.16 -14.08 0.51
N GLY A 39 8.34 -14.05 -0.10
CA GLY A 39 8.51 -13.99 -1.56
C GLY A 39 8.62 -12.59 -2.14
N PHE A 40 8.39 -11.53 -1.34
CA PHE A 40 8.54 -10.14 -1.78
C PHE A 40 9.85 -9.49 -1.31
N GLU A 41 10.76 -10.22 -0.67
CA GLU A 41 11.97 -9.68 -0.06
C GLU A 41 12.90 -9.01 -1.07
N GLU A 42 12.95 -9.51 -2.31
CA GLU A 42 13.75 -8.90 -3.38
C GLU A 42 13.23 -7.53 -3.83
N PHE A 43 11.90 -7.31 -3.72
CA PHE A 43 11.23 -6.05 -4.08
C PHE A 43 11.13 -5.07 -2.91
N ALA A 44 11.54 -5.47 -1.70
CA ALA A 44 11.32 -4.70 -0.47
C ALA A 44 11.89 -3.28 -0.51
N TYR A 45 12.87 -3.02 -1.37
CA TYR A 45 13.57 -1.75 -1.51
C TYR A 45 13.29 -1.00 -2.82
N GLU A 46 12.32 -1.46 -3.59
CA GLU A 46 11.76 -0.68 -4.68
C GLU A 46 10.88 0.45 -4.10
N ASP A 47 10.85 1.62 -4.76
CA ASP A 47 9.97 2.72 -4.34
C ASP A 47 8.53 2.49 -4.77
N ALA A 48 7.95 1.38 -4.33
CA ALA A 48 6.61 0.95 -4.66
C ALA A 48 5.89 0.37 -3.42
N PRO A 49 4.56 0.47 -3.36
CA PRO A 49 3.79 -0.27 -2.38
C PRO A 49 3.81 -1.77 -2.69
N LEU A 50 3.78 -2.62 -1.66
CA LEU A 50 3.70 -4.08 -1.80
C LEU A 50 2.51 -4.63 -1.02
N SER A 51 1.87 -5.69 -1.51
CA SER A 51 0.73 -6.32 -0.82
C SER A 51 1.16 -6.96 0.50
N ILE A 52 0.33 -6.80 1.53
CA ILE A 52 0.52 -7.40 2.86
C ILE A 52 -0.68 -8.25 3.30
N GLY A 53 -1.62 -8.51 2.37
CA GLY A 53 -2.89 -9.20 2.64
C GLY A 53 -3.99 -8.26 3.15
N GLU A 54 -5.21 -8.79 3.34
CA GLU A 54 -6.43 -8.00 3.68
C GLU A 54 -6.75 -6.85 2.71
N GLY A 55 -6.28 -6.93 1.46
CA GLY A 55 -6.37 -5.81 0.52
C GLY A 55 -5.53 -4.59 0.89
N GLN A 56 -4.59 -4.73 1.84
CA GLN A 56 -3.71 -3.67 2.32
C GLN A 56 -2.34 -3.74 1.66
N THR A 57 -1.60 -2.63 1.75
CA THR A 57 -0.22 -2.54 1.25
C THR A 57 0.72 -1.94 2.29
N ILE A 58 1.98 -2.36 2.27
CA ILE A 58 3.07 -1.57 2.88
C ILE A 58 3.38 -0.40 1.94
N SER A 59 3.29 0.83 2.43
CA SER A 59 3.47 2.05 1.62
C SER A 59 4.88 2.15 1.04
N GLN A 60 5.03 2.83 -0.10
CA GLN A 60 6.33 3.07 -0.74
C GLN A 60 7.33 3.77 0.22
N PRO A 61 8.61 3.38 0.23
CA PRO A 61 9.65 3.97 1.09
C PRO A 61 9.69 5.49 1.11
N PHE A 62 9.61 6.17 -0.05
CA PHE A 62 9.69 7.63 -0.10
C PHE A 62 8.53 8.32 0.62
N ILE A 63 7.30 7.82 0.46
CA ILE A 63 6.12 8.41 1.11
C ILE A 63 6.18 8.21 2.62
N VAL A 64 6.63 7.06 3.09
CA VAL A 64 6.86 6.85 4.53
C VAL A 64 7.89 7.85 5.06
N ALA A 65 9.02 8.02 4.35
CA ALA A 65 10.05 8.99 4.72
C ALA A 65 9.52 10.42 4.77
N LEU A 66 8.74 10.83 3.76
CA LEU A 66 8.10 12.14 3.68
C LEU A 66 7.14 12.36 4.86
N MET A 67 6.31 11.37 5.18
CA MET A 67 5.37 11.47 6.31
C MET A 67 6.12 11.62 7.64
N LEU A 68 7.21 10.89 7.86
CA LEU A 68 8.02 10.99 9.08
C LEU A 68 8.76 12.32 9.17
N GLU A 69 9.38 12.80 8.09
CA GLU A 69 10.05 14.11 8.07
C GLU A 69 9.06 15.25 8.33
N LYS A 70 7.83 15.15 7.81
CA LYS A 70 6.81 16.17 8.03
C LYS A 70 6.14 16.08 9.40
N ALA A 71 6.13 14.90 10.01
CA ALA A 71 5.76 14.73 11.41
C ALA A 71 6.81 15.31 12.36
N ASP A 72 8.07 15.48 11.89
CA ASP A 72 9.15 16.17 12.61
C ASP A 72 9.48 15.51 13.97
N LEU A 73 9.48 14.18 14.00
CA LEU A 73 9.51 13.41 15.26
C LEU A 73 10.81 13.59 16.05
N ASP A 74 10.67 13.69 17.37
CA ASP A 74 11.78 13.74 18.33
C ASP A 74 11.79 12.57 19.32
N ALA A 75 12.93 12.33 19.97
CA ALA A 75 13.14 11.21 20.91
C ALA A 75 12.23 11.19 22.13
N GLY A 76 11.58 12.31 22.47
CA GLY A 76 10.60 12.40 23.54
C GLY A 76 9.16 12.16 23.10
N ASP A 77 8.90 12.13 21.79
CA ASP A 77 7.53 12.17 21.27
C ASP A 77 6.75 10.90 21.60
N LYS A 78 5.50 11.09 22.00
CA LYS A 78 4.47 10.05 22.07
C LYS A 78 3.67 10.07 20.77
N VAL A 79 3.78 8.99 19.99
CA VAL A 79 3.22 8.94 18.63
C VAL A 79 2.05 7.97 18.56
N LEU A 80 0.98 8.37 17.86
CA LEU A 80 -0.09 7.47 17.43
C LEU A 80 0.02 7.17 15.94
N GLU A 81 0.09 5.91 15.57
CA GLU A 81 -0.11 5.43 14.22
C GLU A 81 -1.53 4.89 14.03
N VAL A 82 -2.19 5.32 12.96
CA VAL A 82 -3.45 4.76 12.51
C VAL A 82 -3.22 3.97 11.22
N GLY A 83 -3.43 2.65 11.29
CA GLY A 83 -3.15 1.69 10.23
C GLY A 83 -1.78 1.04 10.39
N THR A 84 -1.62 0.16 11.38
CA THR A 84 -0.36 -0.59 11.61
C THR A 84 0.09 -1.33 10.35
N GLY A 85 -0.83 -2.01 9.66
CA GLY A 85 -0.53 -2.80 8.47
C GLY A 85 0.59 -3.82 8.71
N SER A 86 1.72 -3.65 8.03
CA SER A 86 2.91 -4.49 8.24
C SER A 86 3.69 -4.14 9.50
N GLY A 87 3.49 -2.97 10.08
CA GLY A 87 4.28 -2.43 11.18
C GLY A 87 5.58 -1.75 10.76
N TYR A 88 5.87 -1.60 9.45
CA TYR A 88 7.12 -0.98 9.01
C TYR A 88 7.23 0.50 9.44
N ALA A 89 6.16 1.27 9.30
CA ALA A 89 6.16 2.67 9.72
C ALA A 89 6.25 2.78 11.25
N SER A 90 5.52 1.96 12.01
CA SER A 90 5.69 1.86 13.47
C SER A 90 7.12 1.57 13.88
N ALA A 91 7.78 0.60 13.23
CA ALA A 91 9.17 0.26 13.48
C ALA A 91 10.15 1.41 13.15
N LEU A 92 9.87 2.22 12.13
CA LEU A 92 10.66 3.42 11.83
C LEU A 92 10.45 4.49 12.90
N MET A 93 9.20 4.78 13.26
CA MET A 93 8.85 5.74 14.30
C MET A 93 9.49 5.37 15.62
N SER A 94 9.52 4.09 15.99
CA SER A 94 10.09 3.62 17.25
C SER A 94 11.62 3.77 17.34
N ARG A 95 12.31 3.98 16.21
CA ARG A 95 13.74 4.32 16.17
C ARG A 95 14.01 5.83 16.30
N ILE A 96 12.96 6.65 16.30
CA ILE A 96 13.06 8.11 16.38
C ILE A 96 12.39 8.60 17.66
N ALA A 97 11.16 8.18 17.92
CA ALA A 97 10.30 8.64 19.00
C ALA A 97 10.45 7.81 20.29
N GLY A 98 9.97 8.36 21.41
CA GLY A 98 10.02 7.70 22.70
C GLY A 98 9.13 6.46 22.75
N HIS A 99 7.87 6.59 22.30
CA HIS A 99 6.92 5.48 22.30
C HIS A 99 5.90 5.60 21.17
N VAL A 100 5.51 4.45 20.59
CA VAL A 100 4.55 4.37 19.49
C VAL A 100 3.33 3.56 19.92
N TYR A 101 2.15 4.17 19.81
CA TYR A 101 0.86 3.50 19.90
C TYR A 101 0.36 3.27 18.49
N SER A 102 0.03 2.04 18.11
CA SER A 102 -0.40 1.72 16.75
C SER A 102 -1.75 0.99 16.76
N ILE A 103 -2.69 1.49 15.96
CA ILE A 103 -4.04 0.90 15.84
C ILE A 103 -4.21 0.30 14.45
N GLU A 104 -4.71 -0.94 14.42
CA GLU A 104 -5.07 -1.65 13.20
C GLU A 104 -6.48 -2.22 13.31
N ARG A 105 -7.28 -2.10 12.26
CA ARG A 105 -8.65 -2.62 12.24
C ARG A 105 -8.70 -4.12 11.92
N HIS A 106 -7.75 -4.61 11.14
CA HIS A 106 -7.65 -6.01 10.75
C HIS A 106 -6.86 -6.79 11.81
N GLU A 107 -7.58 -7.56 12.62
CA GLU A 107 -7.00 -8.36 13.70
C GLU A 107 -5.80 -9.21 13.26
N ARG A 108 -5.89 -9.86 12.09
CA ARG A 108 -4.79 -10.67 11.55
C ARG A 108 -3.51 -9.85 11.31
N LEU A 109 -3.62 -8.64 10.77
CA LEU A 109 -2.46 -7.77 10.54
C LEU A 109 -1.87 -7.25 11.86
N ALA A 110 -2.73 -6.87 12.81
CA ALA A 110 -2.31 -6.42 14.14
C ALA A 110 -1.49 -7.48 14.87
N LEU A 111 -1.98 -8.73 14.89
CA LEU A 111 -1.30 -9.85 15.54
C LEU A 111 0.04 -10.17 14.86
N GLN A 112 0.08 -10.17 13.52
CA GLN A 112 1.32 -10.37 12.76
C GLN A 112 2.34 -9.25 12.99
N ALA A 113 1.90 -8.01 13.11
CA ALA A 113 2.77 -6.88 13.44
C ALA A 113 3.35 -7.03 14.85
N LYS A 114 2.53 -7.38 15.84
CA LYS A 114 2.98 -7.62 17.21
C LYS A 114 4.03 -8.73 17.30
N GLU A 115 3.78 -9.89 16.69
CA GLU A 115 4.75 -10.99 16.66
C GLU A 115 6.07 -10.56 15.99
N ARG A 116 5.98 -9.79 14.91
CA ARG A 116 7.15 -9.25 14.22
C ARG A 116 7.94 -8.28 15.10
N PHE A 117 7.26 -7.41 15.87
CA PHE A 117 7.91 -6.49 16.79
C PHE A 117 8.67 -7.22 17.89
N GLU A 118 8.04 -8.20 18.54
CA GLU A 118 8.67 -9.05 19.56
C GLU A 118 9.91 -9.77 18.99
N LYS A 119 9.77 -10.39 17.81
CA LYS A 119 10.86 -11.12 17.16
C LYS A 119 12.05 -10.24 16.75
N LEU A 120 11.80 -8.98 16.41
CA LEU A 120 12.82 -8.04 15.95
C LEU A 120 13.31 -7.09 17.06
N GLY A 121 12.80 -7.20 18.29
CA GLY A 121 13.22 -6.40 19.44
C GLY A 121 12.77 -4.94 19.36
N TYR A 122 11.50 -4.72 19.03
CA TYR A 122 10.86 -3.41 19.12
C TYR A 122 9.99 -3.35 20.37
N ASP A 123 10.56 -2.81 21.45
CA ASP A 123 9.97 -2.90 22.79
C ASP A 123 9.15 -1.64 23.18
N ASN A 124 9.18 -0.60 22.35
CA ASN A 124 8.48 0.67 22.56
C ASN A 124 7.31 0.89 21.58
N ILE A 125 6.62 -0.21 21.22
CA ILE A 125 5.45 -0.19 20.33
C ILE A 125 4.30 -0.97 20.96
N ASP A 126 3.20 -0.27 21.26
CA ASP A 126 1.94 -0.89 21.67
C ASP A 126 0.99 -1.02 20.47
N VAL A 127 0.48 -2.23 20.22
CA VAL A 127 -0.47 -2.49 19.12
C VAL A 127 -1.85 -2.82 19.68
N ARG A 128 -2.90 -2.21 19.12
CA ARG A 128 -4.29 -2.52 19.44
C ARG A 128 -5.12 -2.77 18.18
N VAL A 129 -6.01 -3.76 18.27
CA VAL A 129 -7.07 -3.95 17.29
C VAL A 129 -8.19 -2.94 17.55
N GLY A 130 -8.55 -2.12 16.57
CA GLY A 130 -9.62 -1.15 16.74
C GLY A 130 -9.85 -0.20 15.59
N ASP A 131 -10.85 0.66 15.75
CA ASP A 131 -11.15 1.74 14.81
C ASP A 131 -10.21 2.92 15.02
N GLY A 132 -9.22 3.03 14.15
CA GLY A 132 -8.24 4.11 14.20
C GLY A 132 -8.79 5.50 13.92
N SER A 133 -9.98 5.65 13.32
CA SER A 133 -10.61 6.98 13.16
C SER A 133 -11.01 7.62 14.49
N LYS A 134 -11.14 6.80 15.55
CA LYS A 134 -11.43 7.22 16.94
C LYS A 134 -10.16 7.51 17.75
N GLY A 135 -8.99 7.22 17.19
CA GLY A 135 -7.71 7.32 17.89
C GLY A 135 -7.59 6.40 19.10
N TRP A 136 -6.79 6.81 20.07
CA TRP A 136 -6.52 6.07 21.30
C TRP A 136 -6.67 6.97 22.53
N ALA A 137 -7.92 7.25 22.91
CA ALA A 137 -8.24 8.19 23.98
C ALA A 137 -7.56 7.87 25.32
N GLU A 138 -7.40 6.58 25.66
CA GLU A 138 -6.77 6.13 26.89
C GLU A 138 -5.25 6.44 26.95
N ALA A 139 -4.63 6.61 25.79
CA ALA A 139 -3.21 6.94 25.65
C ALA A 139 -2.99 8.39 25.18
N ALA A 140 -4.04 9.14 24.86
CA ALA A 140 -3.93 10.55 24.51
C ALA A 140 -3.40 11.38 25.70
N PRO A 141 -2.82 12.57 25.47
CA PRO A 141 -2.56 13.20 24.17
C PRO A 141 -1.27 12.70 23.48
N PHE A 142 -1.12 12.99 22.19
CA PHE A 142 0.01 12.62 21.33
C PHE A 142 0.72 13.83 20.74
N ASP A 143 2.05 13.76 20.64
CA ASP A 143 2.89 14.79 20.01
C ASP A 143 2.87 14.69 18.49
N ALA A 144 2.65 13.47 17.98
CA ALA A 144 2.38 13.24 16.58
C ALA A 144 1.33 12.16 16.36
N ILE A 145 0.54 12.32 15.31
CA ILE A 145 -0.37 11.30 14.81
C ILE A 145 -0.09 11.10 13.33
N ILE A 146 0.13 9.86 12.91
CA ILE A 146 0.42 9.51 11.51
C ILE A 146 -0.62 8.50 11.04
N VAL A 147 -1.33 8.84 9.97
CA VAL A 147 -2.42 8.02 9.43
C VAL A 147 -2.01 7.45 8.08
N SER A 148 -1.90 6.12 8.01
CA SER A 148 -1.48 5.37 6.82
C SER A 148 -2.67 4.89 5.98
N ALA A 149 -3.78 5.63 6.01
CA ALA A 149 -5.00 5.39 5.25
C ALA A 149 -5.73 6.71 4.98
N SER A 150 -6.42 6.81 3.84
CA SER A 150 -7.08 8.05 3.41
C SER A 150 -8.45 8.24 4.03
N ALA A 151 -8.71 9.42 4.58
CA ALA A 151 -9.99 9.78 5.18
C ALA A 151 -10.78 10.75 4.25
N PRO A 152 -12.13 10.80 4.37
CA PRO A 152 -12.92 11.83 3.66
C PRO A 152 -12.51 13.23 4.09
N GLU A 153 -12.37 13.38 5.40
CA GLU A 153 -11.95 14.57 6.11
C GLU A 153 -11.10 14.15 7.29
N VAL A 154 -10.44 15.10 7.94
CA VAL A 154 -9.63 14.80 9.12
C VAL A 154 -10.53 14.46 10.31
N PRO A 155 -10.47 13.23 10.88
CA PRO A 155 -11.32 12.84 11.99
C PRO A 155 -11.15 13.77 13.20
N THR A 156 -12.26 14.17 13.82
CA THR A 156 -12.25 15.08 14.98
C THR A 156 -11.53 14.50 16.18
N ALA A 157 -11.72 13.21 16.47
CA ALA A 157 -11.05 12.52 17.56
C ALA A 157 -9.51 12.61 17.47
N LEU A 158 -8.94 12.49 16.26
CA LEU A 158 -7.49 12.60 16.06
C LEU A 158 -6.98 14.02 16.33
N LYS A 159 -7.72 15.06 15.90
CA LYS A 159 -7.37 16.46 16.20
C LYS A 159 -7.38 16.75 17.70
N GLU A 160 -8.40 16.25 18.40
CA GLU A 160 -8.59 16.49 19.84
C GLU A 160 -7.53 15.80 20.70
N GLN A 161 -7.00 14.66 20.22
CA GLN A 161 -5.98 13.88 20.90
C GLN A 161 -4.55 14.39 20.67
N LEU A 162 -4.32 15.47 19.90
CA LEU A 162 -2.99 16.08 19.77
C LEU A 162 -2.63 16.95 20.98
N THR A 163 -1.36 17.01 21.36
CA THR A 163 -0.84 18.05 22.26
C THR A 163 -0.86 19.43 21.57
N LEU A 164 -0.73 20.52 22.34
CA LEU A 164 -0.46 21.84 21.74
C LEU A 164 0.93 21.81 21.07
N GLY A 165 1.01 22.23 19.82
CA GLY A 165 2.19 22.05 18.97
C GLY A 165 2.23 20.69 18.27
N GLY A 166 1.38 19.73 18.66
CA GLY A 166 1.36 18.39 18.06
C GLY A 166 0.97 18.39 16.58
N ARG A 167 1.49 17.39 15.85
CA ARG A 167 1.40 17.29 14.38
C ARG A 167 0.58 16.08 13.94
N LEU A 168 -0.39 16.27 13.06
CA LEU A 168 -1.15 15.19 12.42
C LEU A 168 -0.85 15.13 10.93
N ILE A 169 -0.36 13.99 10.47
CA ILE A 169 -0.09 13.67 9.06
C ILE A 169 -1.14 12.70 8.56
N ILE A 170 -1.92 13.09 7.55
CA ILE A 170 -3.06 12.30 7.08
C ILE A 170 -3.35 12.52 5.59
N PRO A 171 -3.52 11.45 4.79
CA PRO A 171 -4.10 11.53 3.46
C PRO A 171 -5.60 11.85 3.53
N VAL A 172 -6.05 12.88 2.79
CA VAL A 172 -7.46 13.30 2.76
C VAL A 172 -7.94 13.44 1.33
N GLY A 173 -9.10 12.85 1.02
CA GLY A 173 -9.74 12.93 -0.29
C GLY A 173 -10.18 11.56 -0.83
N ARG A 174 -10.80 11.56 -2.02
CA ARG A 174 -11.31 10.36 -2.69
C ARG A 174 -10.41 9.92 -3.83
N SER A 175 -10.18 8.61 -3.95
CA SER A 175 -9.53 7.97 -5.11
C SER A 175 -8.24 8.70 -5.54
N GLU A 176 -8.15 9.18 -6.79
CA GLU A 176 -7.00 9.87 -7.39
C GLU A 176 -6.81 11.32 -6.92
N ALA A 177 -7.74 11.89 -6.14
CA ALA A 177 -7.69 13.28 -5.68
C ALA A 177 -7.25 13.43 -4.21
N GLN A 178 -6.58 12.42 -3.64
CA GLN A 178 -6.10 12.47 -2.26
C GLN A 178 -4.90 13.42 -2.13
N ARG A 179 -4.92 14.22 -1.06
CA ARG A 179 -3.84 15.15 -0.70
C ARG A 179 -3.30 14.76 0.67
N LEU A 180 -1.98 14.64 0.79
CA LEU A 180 -1.33 14.45 2.09
C LEU A 180 -1.35 15.79 2.81
N LYS A 181 -1.89 15.82 4.03
CA LYS A 181 -2.02 17.04 4.82
C LYS A 181 -1.21 16.92 6.11
N ARG A 182 -0.60 18.03 6.51
CA ARG A 182 -0.10 18.24 7.87
C ARG A 182 -1.00 19.23 8.59
N LEU A 183 -1.38 18.89 9.82
CA LEU A 183 -2.07 19.79 10.74
C LEU A 183 -1.21 19.99 11.97
N THR A 184 -1.00 21.24 12.37
CA THR A 184 -0.29 21.59 13.61
C THR A 184 -1.29 22.24 14.56
N ARG A 185 -1.45 21.69 15.77
CA ARG A 185 -2.36 22.27 16.77
C ARG A 185 -1.75 23.55 17.35
N THR A 186 -2.36 24.70 17.11
CA THR A 186 -1.89 26.02 17.58
C THR A 186 -2.73 26.61 18.71
N GLY A 187 -3.83 25.94 19.07
CA GLY A 187 -4.66 26.31 20.22
C GLY A 187 -5.66 25.22 20.60
N ALA A 188 -6.62 25.55 21.47
CA ALA A 188 -7.62 24.59 21.94
C ALA A 188 -8.41 23.95 20.79
N SER A 189 -8.80 24.74 19.78
CA SER A 189 -9.50 24.30 18.57
C SER A 189 -8.89 24.87 17.28
N ALA A 190 -7.71 25.50 17.37
CA ALA A 190 -7.01 26.13 16.26
C ALA A 190 -5.94 25.21 15.68
N PHE A 191 -5.91 25.13 14.34
CA PHE A 191 -4.98 24.29 13.60
C PHE A 191 -4.46 25.01 12.36
N GLU A 192 -3.14 25.04 12.21
CA GLU A 192 -2.50 25.36 10.95
C GLU A 192 -2.54 24.14 10.03
N LYS A 193 -2.70 24.35 8.73
CA LYS A 193 -2.84 23.29 7.74
C LYS A 193 -1.86 23.51 6.59
N GLU A 194 -1.16 22.46 6.22
CA GLU A 194 -0.24 22.43 5.10
C GLU A 194 -0.62 21.28 4.15
N ASP A 195 -0.58 21.55 2.85
CA ASP A 195 -0.77 20.54 1.81
C ASP A 195 0.60 20.09 1.29
N LEU A 196 0.89 18.80 1.45
CA LEU A 196 2.17 18.18 1.17
C LEU A 196 2.23 17.49 -0.21
N GLY A 197 1.15 17.56 -1.00
CA GLY A 197 1.10 17.00 -2.35
C GLY A 197 0.12 15.86 -2.53
N GLY A 198 0.06 15.35 -3.76
CA GLY A 198 -0.81 14.24 -4.15
C GLY A 198 -0.26 12.91 -3.66
N VAL A 199 -1.13 12.06 -3.15
CA VAL A 199 -0.80 10.70 -2.69
C VAL A 199 -1.93 9.74 -3.04
N ARG A 200 -1.72 8.43 -2.83
CA ARG A 200 -2.77 7.43 -2.95
C ARG A 200 -2.62 6.37 -1.87
N PHE A 201 -3.62 6.29 -1.00
CA PHE A 201 -3.71 5.37 0.11
C PHE A 201 -5.02 4.58 0.07
N VAL A 202 -4.98 3.39 0.67
CA VAL A 202 -6.17 2.61 1.04
C VAL A 202 -7.11 3.45 1.92
N PRO A 203 -8.43 3.22 1.91
CA PRO A 203 -9.36 4.04 2.67
C PRO A 203 -9.32 3.74 4.18
N LEU A 204 -9.36 4.78 5.00
CA LEU A 204 -9.58 4.69 6.44
C LEU A 204 -11.06 4.37 6.69
N ILE A 205 -11.35 3.11 7.04
CA ILE A 205 -12.71 2.66 7.37
C ILE A 205 -12.93 2.76 8.88
N GLY A 206 -13.95 3.53 9.28
CA GLY A 206 -14.26 3.77 10.69
C GLY A 206 -15.41 4.76 10.89
N GLU A 207 -15.90 4.83 12.12
CA GLU A 207 -17.01 5.70 12.54
C GLU A 207 -16.74 7.18 12.25
N GLY A 208 -15.49 7.63 12.46
CA GLY A 208 -15.04 8.99 12.19
C GLY A 208 -14.48 9.21 10.78
N ALA A 209 -14.64 8.25 9.86
CA ALA A 209 -14.05 8.29 8.52
C ALA A 209 -15.00 7.71 7.46
N TRP A 210 -14.53 6.86 6.55
CA TRP A 210 -15.39 6.21 5.56
C TRP A 210 -16.21 5.10 6.21
N THR A 211 -17.50 5.02 5.88
CA THR A 211 -18.34 3.87 6.23
C THR A 211 -17.92 2.64 5.42
N ALA A 212 -18.18 1.44 5.94
CA ALA A 212 -17.88 0.18 5.24
C ALA A 212 -18.63 0.01 3.89
N THR A 213 -19.58 0.90 3.59
CA THR A 213 -20.30 1.01 2.30
C THR A 213 -19.57 1.87 1.26
N HIS A 214 -18.33 2.30 1.50
CA HIS A 214 -17.56 3.16 0.61
C HIS A 214 -17.42 2.56 -0.82
N PRO A 215 -17.51 3.36 -1.91
CA PRO A 215 -17.47 2.85 -3.29
C PRO A 215 -16.23 2.04 -3.67
N MET A 216 -15.05 2.33 -3.09
CA MET A 216 -13.88 1.45 -3.28
C MET A 216 -14.05 0.05 -2.68
N TYR A 217 -15.04 -0.15 -1.82
CA TYR A 217 -15.46 -1.44 -1.27
C TYR A 217 -16.64 -2.07 -2.05
N THR A 218 -17.49 -1.26 -2.70
CA THR A 218 -18.62 -1.76 -3.53
C THR A 218 -18.30 -1.87 -5.03
N ALA A 219 -17.16 -1.37 -5.50
CA ALA A 219 -16.69 -1.49 -6.88
C ALA A 219 -16.29 -2.93 -7.32
N THR A 220 -16.69 -3.95 -6.55
CA THR A 220 -16.71 -5.37 -6.95
C THR A 220 -18.03 -5.81 -7.62
N ALA A 221 -18.89 -4.90 -8.08
CA ALA A 221 -20.02 -5.23 -8.97
C ALA A 221 -20.31 -4.13 -10.01
N PRO A 222 -20.84 -4.46 -11.20
CA PRO A 222 -20.32 -3.98 -12.48
C PRO A 222 -21.02 -2.72 -13.00
N SER A 223 -20.26 -1.87 -13.68
CA SER A 223 -20.81 -1.03 -14.75
C SER A 223 -19.73 -0.67 -15.78
N SER A 224 -19.93 -1.15 -17.01
CA SER A 224 -19.42 -0.53 -18.23
C SER A 224 -20.53 0.40 -18.79
N PRO A 225 -20.29 1.25 -19.81
CA PRO A 225 -19.01 1.62 -20.44
C PRO A 225 -18.79 3.15 -20.52
N GLY A 226 -17.53 3.58 -20.54
CA GLY A 226 -17.17 4.88 -21.14
C GLY A 226 -15.94 5.60 -20.54
N THR A 227 -14.85 5.55 -21.30
CA THR A 227 -13.70 6.50 -21.35
C THR A 227 -12.58 6.45 -20.29
N PHE A 228 -11.48 5.83 -20.75
CA PHE A 228 -10.06 5.76 -20.36
C PHE A 228 -9.42 6.86 -19.50
N ALA A 229 -8.57 6.46 -18.52
CA ALA A 229 -7.10 6.63 -18.58
C ALA A 229 -6.36 6.07 -17.34
N SER A 230 -5.13 5.56 -17.58
CA SER A 230 -4.07 5.09 -16.65
C SER A 230 -4.10 3.61 -16.17
N ALA A 231 -3.76 2.71 -17.10
CA ALA A 231 -3.76 1.25 -16.97
C ALA A 231 -2.41 0.62 -16.51
N LEU A 232 -1.53 1.32 -15.78
CA LEU A 232 -0.17 0.81 -15.53
C LEU A 232 0.04 0.06 -14.19
N THR A 233 -0.98 -0.01 -13.31
CA THR A 233 -0.76 -0.35 -11.88
C THR A 233 -1.18 -1.77 -11.45
N LEU A 234 -1.66 -2.65 -12.34
CA LEU A 234 -2.21 -3.96 -11.93
C LEU A 234 -1.46 -5.21 -12.43
N PHE A 235 -0.42 -5.06 -13.25
CA PHE A 235 0.06 -6.19 -14.04
C PHE A 235 0.99 -7.21 -13.34
N THR A 236 1.46 -6.96 -12.11
CA THR A 236 2.45 -7.85 -11.45
C THR A 236 1.84 -8.93 -10.56
N THR A 237 0.62 -8.75 -10.05
CA THR A 237 -0.07 -9.71 -9.16
C THR A 237 -0.73 -10.88 -9.89
N ASP A 238 -1.12 -10.69 -11.15
CA ASP A 238 -2.01 -11.63 -11.86
C ASP A 238 -1.26 -12.79 -12.51
N ILE A 239 0.00 -12.57 -12.81
CA ILE A 239 0.87 -13.60 -13.39
C ILE A 239 1.23 -14.65 -12.34
N GLY A 240 1.52 -14.24 -11.10
CA GLY A 240 2.00 -15.11 -10.03
C GLY A 240 1.06 -16.28 -9.68
N LEU A 241 -0.24 -16.03 -9.52
CA LEU A 241 -1.18 -17.11 -9.16
C LEU A 241 -1.55 -18.03 -10.35
N SER A 242 -1.44 -17.55 -11.59
CA SER A 242 -1.60 -18.41 -12.77
C SER A 242 -0.53 -19.49 -12.84
N TYR A 243 0.71 -19.17 -12.43
CA TYR A 243 1.79 -20.14 -12.33
C TYR A 243 1.57 -21.18 -11.22
N VAL A 244 0.88 -20.82 -10.13
CA VAL A 244 0.52 -21.76 -9.04
C VAL A 244 -0.45 -22.85 -9.53
N LYS A 245 -1.45 -22.50 -10.35
CA LYS A 245 -2.39 -23.46 -10.96
C LYS A 245 -1.71 -24.46 -11.89
N ARG A 246 -0.62 -24.05 -12.54
CA ARG A 246 0.19 -24.91 -13.43
C ARG A 246 0.95 -26.00 -12.68
N TRP A 247 1.32 -25.76 -11.41
CA TRP A 247 2.08 -26.70 -10.60
C TRP A 247 1.20 -27.58 -9.69
N TRP A 248 -0.01 -27.15 -9.32
CA TRP A 248 -0.97 -27.93 -8.51
C TRP A 248 -2.41 -27.97 -9.07
N PRO A 249 -2.71 -28.89 -10.00
CA PRO A 249 -4.01 -28.95 -10.68
C PRO A 249 -5.22 -29.23 -9.77
N ARG A 250 -5.02 -29.91 -8.63
CA ARG A 250 -6.10 -30.26 -7.69
C ARG A 250 -6.54 -29.09 -6.80
N ALA A 251 -5.71 -28.05 -6.64
CA ALA A 251 -6.05 -26.84 -5.89
C ALA A 251 -6.90 -25.85 -6.71
N ALA A 252 -7.07 -26.09 -8.01
CA ALA A 252 -7.79 -25.21 -8.93
C ALA A 252 -9.27 -24.99 -8.60
N HIS A 253 -9.91 -25.93 -7.91
CA HIS A 253 -11.32 -25.83 -7.52
C HIS A 253 -11.57 -25.04 -6.23
N ILE A 254 -10.49 -24.65 -5.52
CA ILE A 254 -10.57 -23.88 -4.28
C ILE A 254 -10.32 -22.38 -4.55
N ILE A 255 -9.83 -22.06 -5.75
CA ILE A 255 -9.39 -20.71 -6.14
C ILE A 255 -10.25 -20.25 -7.32
N ASP A 256 -11.52 -19.92 -7.04
CA ASP A 256 -12.36 -19.16 -7.95
C ASP A 256 -12.07 -17.66 -7.79
N GLY A 257 -11.97 -16.93 -8.90
CA GLY A 257 -11.75 -15.49 -8.89
C GLY A 257 -10.29 -15.05 -8.92
N VAL A 258 -9.41 -15.78 -9.61
CA VAL A 258 -8.03 -15.36 -9.86
C VAL A 258 -7.78 -15.23 -11.37
N PRO A 259 -7.13 -14.14 -11.81
CA PRO A 259 -6.81 -13.96 -13.21
C PRO A 259 -5.94 -15.08 -13.79
N THR A 260 -6.18 -15.45 -15.04
CA THR A 260 -5.54 -16.57 -15.73
C THR A 260 -4.66 -16.07 -16.88
N VAL A 261 -3.35 -16.34 -16.85
CA VAL A 261 -2.43 -16.01 -17.94
C VAL A 261 -2.70 -16.92 -19.14
N LEU A 262 -3.01 -16.31 -20.27
CA LEU A 262 -3.29 -16.96 -21.55
C LEU A 262 -2.07 -16.95 -22.49
N VAL A 263 -1.22 -15.92 -22.39
CA VAL A 263 0.02 -15.79 -23.19
C VAL A 263 1.15 -15.29 -22.30
N THR A 264 2.34 -15.86 -22.45
CA THR A 264 3.59 -15.33 -21.87
C THR A 264 4.66 -15.26 -22.95
N ASP A 265 5.28 -14.11 -23.10
CA ASP A 265 6.36 -13.86 -24.06
C ASP A 265 6.06 -14.30 -25.50
N GLY A 266 4.79 -14.20 -25.90
CA GLY A 266 4.29 -14.55 -27.22
C GLY A 266 3.97 -16.03 -27.42
N VAL A 267 3.97 -16.82 -26.34
CA VAL A 267 3.61 -18.24 -26.35
C VAL A 267 2.27 -18.43 -25.63
N TYR A 268 1.32 -19.10 -26.30
CA TYR A 268 0.01 -19.43 -25.72
C TYR A 268 0.09 -20.54 -24.68
N ASP A 269 -0.72 -20.43 -23.63
CA ASP A 269 -1.03 -21.55 -22.73
C ASP A 269 -2.33 -22.24 -23.19
N GLU A 270 -2.17 -23.32 -23.97
CA GLU A 270 -3.29 -24.10 -24.53
C GLU A 270 -4.22 -24.69 -23.47
N ARG A 271 -3.70 -25.02 -22.28
CA ARG A 271 -4.51 -25.57 -21.20
C ARG A 271 -5.35 -24.48 -20.53
N ALA A 272 -4.77 -23.31 -20.34
CA ALA A 272 -5.47 -22.14 -19.82
C ALA A 272 -6.61 -21.72 -20.75
N LEU A 273 -6.35 -21.62 -22.07
CA LEU A 273 -7.36 -21.31 -23.07
C LEU A 273 -8.51 -22.33 -23.07
N LYS A 274 -8.19 -23.62 -23.07
CA LYS A 274 -9.21 -24.69 -23.00
C LYS A 274 -10.02 -24.63 -21.70
N GLY A 275 -9.37 -24.37 -20.57
CA GLY A 275 -10.01 -24.24 -19.26
C GLY A 275 -10.96 -23.04 -19.18
N ALA A 276 -10.58 -21.93 -19.81
CA ALA A 276 -11.39 -20.71 -19.92
C ALA A 276 -12.42 -20.75 -21.07
N ARG A 277 -12.41 -21.80 -21.90
CA ARG A 277 -13.24 -21.93 -23.11
C ARG A 277 -13.03 -20.81 -24.13
N LEU A 278 -11.79 -20.33 -24.26
CA LEU A 278 -11.38 -19.30 -25.21
C LEU A 278 -10.59 -19.89 -26.37
N GLN A 279 -10.69 -19.27 -27.54
CA GLN A 279 -9.86 -19.52 -28.72
C GLN A 279 -8.71 -18.51 -28.79
N LYS A 280 -7.66 -18.85 -29.56
CA LYS A 280 -6.52 -17.94 -29.81
C LYS A 280 -6.96 -16.63 -30.46
N GLU A 281 -8.01 -16.68 -31.30
CA GLU A 281 -8.54 -15.50 -31.96
C GLU A 281 -9.14 -14.50 -30.96
N ASP A 282 -9.74 -14.96 -29.86
CA ASP A 282 -10.27 -14.07 -28.82
C ASP A 282 -9.15 -13.23 -28.18
N VAL A 283 -7.99 -13.85 -27.94
CA VAL A 283 -6.80 -13.15 -27.43
C VAL A 283 -6.25 -12.17 -28.46
N MET A 284 -6.17 -12.56 -29.74
CA MET A 284 -5.69 -11.68 -30.80
C MET A 284 -6.64 -10.53 -31.09
N GLN A 285 -7.95 -10.73 -30.96
CA GLN A 285 -8.95 -9.67 -31.06
C GLN A 285 -8.79 -8.64 -29.93
N ALA A 286 -8.53 -9.10 -28.71
CA ALA A 286 -8.20 -8.23 -27.59
C ALA A 286 -6.89 -7.46 -27.86
N ALA A 287 -5.86 -8.14 -28.38
CA ALA A 287 -4.55 -7.55 -28.69
C ALA A 287 -4.62 -6.47 -29.79
N ARG A 288 -5.41 -6.71 -30.85
CA ARG A 288 -5.64 -5.71 -31.91
C ARG A 288 -6.43 -4.52 -31.41
N SER A 289 -7.50 -4.76 -30.66
CA SER A 289 -8.40 -3.69 -30.19
C SER A 289 -7.79 -2.80 -29.11
N GLN A 290 -6.96 -3.35 -28.23
CA GLN A 290 -6.37 -2.60 -27.10
C GLN A 290 -5.02 -1.96 -27.45
N GLU A 291 -4.13 -2.70 -28.12
CA GLU A 291 -2.71 -2.32 -28.25
C GLU A 291 -2.23 -2.27 -29.71
N GLY A 292 -3.15 -2.45 -30.68
CA GLY A 292 -2.83 -2.47 -32.11
C GLY A 292 -1.82 -3.55 -32.51
N ILE A 293 -1.80 -4.67 -31.77
CA ILE A 293 -0.85 -5.77 -31.99
C ILE A 293 -1.41 -6.75 -33.03
N GLU A 294 -0.64 -7.00 -34.09
CA GLU A 294 -1.01 -7.94 -35.16
C GLU A 294 -0.43 -9.34 -34.95
N SER A 295 0.62 -9.47 -34.13
CA SER A 295 1.28 -10.74 -33.86
C SER A 295 1.38 -11.04 -32.37
N VAL A 296 1.05 -12.29 -31.99
CA VAL A 296 1.21 -12.78 -30.62
C VAL A 296 2.65 -12.63 -30.12
N THR A 297 3.65 -12.67 -31.00
CA THR A 297 5.07 -12.55 -30.62
C THR A 297 5.43 -11.21 -29.97
N GLU A 298 4.62 -10.17 -30.20
CA GLU A 298 4.77 -8.84 -29.60
C GLU A 298 4.14 -8.74 -28.21
N ILE A 299 3.35 -9.73 -27.81
CA ILE A 299 2.67 -9.77 -26.50
C ILE A 299 3.67 -10.27 -25.45
N LYS A 300 3.87 -9.47 -24.41
CA LYS A 300 4.61 -9.87 -23.21
C LYS A 300 3.75 -10.74 -22.32
N PHE A 301 2.50 -10.33 -22.05
CA PHE A 301 1.50 -11.14 -21.35
C PHE A 301 0.10 -10.89 -21.90
N ALA A 302 -0.74 -11.92 -21.95
CA ALA A 302 -2.19 -11.79 -22.07
C ALA A 302 -2.84 -12.48 -20.86
N ILE A 303 -3.74 -11.77 -20.18
CA ILE A 303 -4.28 -12.20 -18.88
C ILE A 303 -5.81 -12.12 -18.95
N LEU A 304 -6.48 -13.22 -18.66
CA LEU A 304 -7.93 -13.27 -18.46
C LEU A 304 -8.24 -12.83 -17.04
N GLU A 305 -8.83 -11.67 -16.89
CA GLU A 305 -9.29 -11.12 -15.63
C GLU A 305 -10.45 -11.93 -15.05
N VAL A 306 -10.66 -11.82 -13.74
CA VAL A 306 -11.83 -12.39 -13.06
C VAL A 306 -13.16 -11.86 -13.62
N SER A 307 -13.13 -10.63 -14.13
CA SER A 307 -14.27 -9.98 -14.78
C SER A 307 -14.63 -10.56 -16.15
N GLY A 308 -13.78 -11.42 -16.72
CA GLY A 308 -13.94 -12.02 -18.04
C GLY A 308 -13.27 -11.23 -19.17
N ASN A 309 -12.64 -10.09 -18.88
CA ASN A 309 -11.88 -9.32 -19.87
C ASN A 309 -10.48 -9.90 -20.09
N ILE A 310 -9.92 -9.73 -21.29
CA ILE A 310 -8.53 -10.09 -21.59
C ILE A 310 -7.69 -8.82 -21.61
N SER A 311 -6.73 -8.69 -20.69
CA SER A 311 -5.78 -7.58 -20.63
C SER A 311 -4.50 -7.94 -21.39
N ILE A 312 -3.96 -7.00 -22.17
CA ILE A 312 -2.79 -7.22 -23.05
C ILE A 312 -1.63 -6.34 -22.61
N ILE A 313 -0.44 -6.94 -22.44
CA ILE A 313 0.81 -6.24 -22.18
C ILE A 313 1.73 -6.44 -23.36
N LYS A 314 2.23 -5.35 -23.94
CA LYS A 314 3.21 -5.38 -25.03
C LYS A 314 4.64 -5.59 -24.52
N LYS A 315 5.49 -6.26 -25.30
CA LYS A 315 6.94 -6.28 -25.04
C LYS A 315 7.52 -4.89 -25.22
N GLN A 316 8.33 -4.42 -24.26
CA GLN A 316 9.10 -3.19 -24.47
C GLN A 316 10.15 -3.43 -25.55
N LYS A 317 10.28 -2.49 -26.50
CA LYS A 317 11.36 -2.53 -27.48
C LYS A 317 12.68 -2.33 -26.74
N SER A 318 13.55 -3.33 -26.78
CA SER A 318 14.94 -3.17 -26.33
C SER A 318 15.59 -2.08 -27.18
N GLY A 319 15.84 -0.92 -26.57
CA GLY A 319 16.71 0.12 -27.13
C GLY A 319 18.16 -0.17 -26.81
#